data_AF-A0A953NFN3-F1
#
_entry.id   AF-A0A953NFN3-F1
#
_cell.length_a   1.000
_cell.length_b   1.000
_cell.length_c   1.000
_cell.angle_alpha   90.00
_cell.angle_beta   90.00
_cell.angle_gamma   90.00
#
_symmetry.space_group_name_H-M   'P 1'
#
loop_
_entity.id
_entity.type
_entity.pdbx_description
1 polymer ?
#
loop_
_entity_poly.entity_id
_entity_poly.type
_entity_poly.pdbx_seq_one_letter_code
_entity_poly.pdbx_strand_id
1 'polypeptide(L)'
;MALQKELPTLYGVNASYWRIIELGVNYQYKIAKIRIAGYLNKEARDNNSTPLDIKTFNCNPKEFDKFFNTDLLNELNNNPLRQAYEFVKNNELYDKTFVNAEDI
;
A
#
# COMPACT_ATOMS: atom_id res chain seq x y z
N MET A 1 -3.21 9.33 -4.03
CA MET A 1 -1.73 9.36 -3.84
C MET A 1 -1.15 8.13 -4.52
N ALA A 2 0.05 8.25 -5.08
CA ALA A 2 0.72 7.17 -5.80
C ALA A 2 2.18 7.10 -5.37
N LEU A 3 2.72 5.89 -5.32
CA LEU A 3 4.10 5.62 -4.99
C LEU A 3 4.83 5.24 -6.28
N GLN A 4 6.00 5.85 -6.51
CA GLN A 4 6.84 5.54 -7.66
C GLN A 4 8.03 4.72 -7.16
N LYS A 5 7.97 3.40 -7.38
CA LYS A 5 9.06 2.47 -7.08
C LYS A 5 8.96 1.33 -8.07
N GLU A 6 10.09 0.96 -8.67
CA GLU A 6 10.16 -0.20 -9.54
C GLU A 6 10.16 -1.45 -8.68
N LEU A 7 9.16 -2.31 -8.88
CA LEU A 7 9.04 -3.58 -8.20
C LEU A 7 8.81 -4.69 -9.24
N PRO A 8 9.54 -5.82 -9.14
CA PRO A 8 9.36 -6.93 -10.06
C PRO A 8 7.96 -7.53 -9.91
N THR A 9 7.39 -7.97 -11.02
CA THR A 9 6.11 -8.69 -11.07
C THR A 9 6.32 -10.12 -11.55
N LEU A 10 5.34 -10.99 -11.31
CA LEU A 10 5.36 -12.39 -11.76
C LEU A 10 5.41 -12.55 -13.29
N TYR A 11 5.15 -11.48 -14.03
CA TYR A 11 5.14 -11.47 -15.50
C TYR A 11 6.50 -11.12 -16.11
N GLY A 12 7.57 -11.02 -15.31
CA GLY A 12 8.91 -10.70 -15.79
C GLY A 12 9.09 -9.23 -16.21
N VAL A 13 8.11 -8.37 -15.91
CA VAL A 13 8.17 -6.92 -16.12
C VAL A 13 8.05 -6.19 -14.79
N ASN A 14 8.70 -5.04 -14.66
CA ASN A 14 8.61 -4.23 -13.45
C ASN A 14 7.36 -3.35 -13.47
N ALA A 15 6.70 -3.22 -12.34
CA ALA A 15 5.68 -2.19 -12.12
C ALA A 15 6.33 -1.00 -11.42
N SER A 16 6.27 0.17 -12.06
CA SER A 16 6.93 1.39 -11.58
C SER A 16 5.95 2.41 -10.98
N TYR A 17 4.65 2.21 -11.18
CA TYR A 17 3.61 3.11 -10.66
C TYR A 17 2.62 2.35 -9.76
N TRP A 18 2.55 2.71 -8.48
CA TRP A 18 1.73 2.03 -7.48
C TRP A 18 0.67 2.96 -6.90
N ARG A 19 -0.59 2.53 -6.85
CA ARG A 19 -1.70 3.33 -6.33
C ARG A 19 -2.52 2.54 -5.33
N ILE A 20 -2.91 3.18 -4.23
CA ILE A 20 -3.89 2.61 -3.29
C ILE A 20 -5.24 2.50 -4.00
N ILE A 21 -5.78 1.28 -4.04
CA ILE A 21 -7.09 0.96 -4.65
C ILE A 21 -8.14 0.63 -3.59
N GLU A 22 -7.74 0.19 -2.41
CA GLU A 22 -8.64 -0.19 -1.32
C GLU A 22 -8.01 0.18 0.02
N LEU A 23 -8.82 0.76 0.90
CA LEU A 23 -8.50 0.97 2.30
C LEU A 23 -9.70 0.51 3.13
N GLY A 24 -9.51 -0.54 3.92
CA GLY A 24 -10.46 -0.99 4.92
C GLY A 24 -9.90 -0.74 6.31
N VAL A 25 -10.60 0.03 7.15
CA VAL A 25 -10.18 0.31 8.52
C VAL A 25 -11.22 -0.27 9.47
N ASN A 26 -10.77 -1.07 10.43
CA ASN A 26 -11.61 -1.60 11.49
C ASN A 26 -11.10 -1.11 12.84
N TYR A 27 -11.77 -0.11 13.39
CA TYR A 27 -11.43 0.50 14.67
C TYR A 27 -11.71 -0.42 15.87
N GLN A 28 -12.71 -1.29 15.78
CA GLN A 28 -13.06 -2.22 16.87
C GLN A 28 -11.92 -3.20 17.14
N TYR A 29 -11.33 -3.76 16.07
CA TYR A 29 -10.21 -4.71 16.18
C TYR A 29 -8.84 -4.05 16.03
N LYS A 30 -8.79 -2.72 15.81
CA LYS A 30 -7.55 -1.97 15.54
C LYS A 30 -6.73 -2.59 14.41
N ILE A 31 -7.37 -2.88 13.29
CA ILE A 31 -6.70 -3.42 12.10
C ILE A 31 -7.03 -2.56 10.88
N ALA A 32 -6.08 -2.45 9.97
CA ALA A 32 -6.31 -1.82 8.68
C ALA A 32 -5.78 -2.71 7.55
N LYS A 33 -6.52 -2.77 6.45
CA LYS A 33 -6.15 -3.49 5.23
C LYS A 33 -6.02 -2.48 4.10
N ILE A 34 -4.86 -2.48 3.46
CA ILE A 34 -4.53 -1.55 2.38
C ILE A 34 -4.15 -2.37 1.15
N ARG A 35 -4.80 -2.13 0.01
CA ARG A 35 -4.41 -2.75 -1.26
C ARG A 35 -3.88 -1.71 -2.21
N ILE A 36 -2.75 -2.03 -2.83
CA ILE A 36 -2.15 -1.22 -3.88
C ILE A 36 -2.12 -2.00 -5.19
N ALA A 37 -2.37 -1.30 -6.30
CA ALA A 37 -2.22 -1.81 -7.65
C ALA A 37 -0.96 -1.24 -8.27
N GLY A 38 -0.13 -2.11 -8.85
CA GLY A 38 1.06 -1.79 -9.61
C GLY A 38 0.76 -1.75 -11.10
N TYR A 39 1.21 -0.70 -11.76
CA TYR A 39 1.10 -0.49 -13.20
C TYR A 39 2.51 -0.31 -13.78
N LEU A 40 2.65 -0.59 -15.07
CA LEU A 40 3.89 -0.36 -15.80
C LEU A 40 4.35 1.10 -15.64
N ASN A 41 3.42 2.03 -15.83
CA ASN A 41 3.66 3.46 -15.70
C ASN A 41 2.34 4.20 -15.40
N LYS A 42 2.42 5.52 -15.25
CA LYS A 42 1.25 6.39 -15.00
C LYS A 42 0.26 6.38 -16.19
N GLU A 43 0.76 6.30 -17.42
CA GLU A 43 -0.06 6.31 -18.63
C GLU A 43 -0.96 5.06 -18.73
N ALA A 44 -0.41 3.88 -18.44
CA ALA A 44 -1.17 2.63 -18.38
C ALA A 44 -2.33 2.72 -17.38
N ARG A 45 -2.10 3.39 -16.24
CA ARG A 45 -3.17 3.67 -15.27
C ARG A 45 -4.19 4.67 -15.83
N ASP A 46 -3.74 5.75 -16.46
CA ASP A 46 -4.63 6.82 -16.96
C ASP A 46 -5.52 6.31 -18.11
N ASN A 47 -5.04 5.30 -18.85
CA ASN A 47 -5.78 4.57 -19.88
C ASN A 47 -6.67 3.43 -19.34
N ASN A 48 -6.85 3.31 -18.01
CA ASN A 48 -7.62 2.26 -17.34
C ASN A 48 -7.16 0.82 -17.68
N SER A 49 -5.88 0.61 -17.98
CA SER A 49 -5.33 -0.73 -18.17
C SER A 49 -5.42 -1.56 -16.89
N THR A 50 -5.45 -2.88 -17.04
CA THR A 50 -5.41 -3.80 -15.88
C THR A 50 -4.07 -3.65 -15.14
N PRO A 51 -4.07 -3.62 -13.78
CA PRO A 51 -2.85 -3.66 -13.00
C PRO A 51 -2.00 -4.90 -13.28
N LEU A 52 -0.68 -4.72 -13.31
CA LEU A 52 0.28 -5.83 -13.40
C LEU A 52 0.36 -6.65 -12.13
N ASP A 53 0.15 -6.02 -10.97
CA ASP A 53 0.20 -6.71 -9.68
C ASP A 53 -0.69 -6.00 -8.66
N ILE A 54 -1.17 -6.74 -7.66
CA ILE A 54 -1.92 -6.21 -6.54
C ILE A 54 -1.28 -6.70 -5.25
N LYS A 55 -0.75 -5.78 -4.44
CA LYS A 55 -0.17 -6.10 -3.14
C LYS A 55 -1.14 -5.69 -2.02
N THR A 56 -1.19 -6.50 -0.98
CA THR A 56 -2.03 -6.27 0.21
C THR A 56 -1.14 -6.09 1.43
N PHE A 57 -1.35 -5.01 2.16
CA PHE A 57 -0.68 -4.71 3.42
C PHE A 57 -1.71 -4.76 4.54
N ASN A 58 -1.42 -5.55 5.56
CA ASN A 58 -2.23 -5.63 6.77
C ASN A 58 -1.49 -4.91 7.90
N CYS A 59 -2.15 -3.91 8.46
CA CYS A 59 -1.69 -3.16 9.62
C CYS A 59 -2.17 -3.87 10.88
N ASN A 60 -1.23 -4.29 11.71
CA ASN A 60 -1.52 -4.96 12.97
C ASN A 60 -1.87 -3.94 14.08
N PRO A 61 -2.52 -4.37 15.17
CA PRO A 61 -2.93 -3.46 16.26
C PRO A 61 -1.82 -2.58 16.82
N LYS A 62 -0.58 -3.09 16.91
CA LYS A 62 0.59 -2.32 17.37
C LYS A 62 0.97 -1.14 16.47
N GLU A 63 0.72 -1.27 15.17
CA GLU A 63 1.00 -0.23 14.17
C GLU A 63 -0.23 0.66 13.95
N PHE A 64 -1.43 0.10 14.13
CA PHE A 64 -2.69 0.82 14.00
C PHE A 64 -2.74 2.04 14.90
N ASP A 65 -2.38 1.89 16.18
CA ASP A 65 -2.38 3.00 17.13
C ASP A 65 -1.37 4.11 16.76
N LYS A 66 -0.38 3.83 15.91
CA LYS A 66 0.60 4.83 15.43
C LYS A 66 0.10 5.64 14.22
N PHE A 67 -0.66 5.01 13.32
CA PHE A 67 -1.04 5.61 12.03
C PHE A 67 -2.54 5.91 11.90
N PHE A 68 -3.40 5.17 12.59
CA PHE A 68 -4.86 5.21 12.44
C PHE A 68 -5.59 5.56 13.75
N ASN A 69 -4.91 6.14 14.74
CA ASN A 69 -5.57 6.62 15.95
C ASN A 69 -6.62 7.70 15.60
N THR A 70 -7.78 7.66 16.25
CA THR A 70 -8.89 8.59 16.04
C THR A 70 -8.52 10.04 16.36
N ASP A 71 -7.60 10.25 17.30
CA ASP A 71 -7.11 11.60 17.64
C ASP A 71 -6.31 12.21 16.47
N LEU A 72 -5.50 11.39 15.80
CA LEU A 72 -4.73 11.80 14.63
C LEU A 72 -5.65 12.08 13.44
N LEU A 73 -6.68 11.25 13.22
CA LEU A 73 -7.60 11.37 12.09
C LEU A 73 -8.56 12.58 12.19
N ASN A 74 -8.77 13.10 13.41
CA ASN A 74 -9.57 14.30 13.63
C ASN A 74 -8.84 15.61 13.27
N GLU A 75 -7.54 15.56 12.99
CA GLU A 75 -6.81 16.73 12.49
C GLU A 75 -7.17 17.00 11.03
N LEU A 76 -7.37 18.29 10.70
CA LEU A 76 -7.89 18.79 9.41
C LEU A 76 -7.13 18.34 8.15
N ASN A 77 -5.99 17.65 8.28
CA ASN A 77 -5.16 17.15 7.18
C ASN A 77 -4.84 15.64 7.23
N ASN A 78 -5.38 14.90 8.20
CA ASN A 78 -5.10 13.48 8.40
C ASN A 78 -6.27 12.61 7.95
N ASN A 79 -6.52 12.60 6.64
CA ASN A 79 -7.46 11.64 6.05
C ASN A 79 -6.89 10.20 6.20
N PRO A 80 -7.72 9.18 6.51
CA PRO A 80 -7.31 7.78 6.54
C PRO A 80 -6.49 7.33 5.31
N LEU A 81 -6.78 7.87 4.12
CA LEU A 81 -6.04 7.55 2.90
C LEU A 81 -4.59 8.07 2.92
N ARG A 82 -4.36 9.22 3.55
CA ARG A 82 -3.01 9.78 3.73
C ARG A 82 -2.22 8.92 4.71
N GLN A 83 -2.85 8.50 5.80
CA GLN A 83 -2.21 7.62 6.79
C GLN A 83 -1.91 6.24 6.19
N ALA A 84 -2.77 5.71 5.34
CA ALA A 84 -2.50 4.50 4.58
C ALA A 84 -1.30 4.66 3.63
N TYR A 85 -1.16 5.82 2.98
CA TYR A 85 -0.01 6.12 2.15
C TYR A 85 1.29 6.18 2.95
N GLU A 86 1.30 6.88 4.08
CA GLU A 86 2.46 6.95 4.98
C GLU A 86 2.80 5.58 5.57
N PHE A 87 1.79 4.77 5.94
CA PHE A 87 2.00 3.40 6.38
C PHE A 87 2.67 2.57 5.30
N VAL A 88 2.15 2.56 4.06
CA VAL A 88 2.75 1.77 2.97
C VAL A 88 4.16 2.26 2.64
N LYS A 89 4.40 3.57 2.69
CA LYS A 89 5.71 4.17 2.45
C LYS A 89 6.74 3.81 3.54
N ASN A 90 6.32 3.77 4.80
CA ASN A 90 7.18 3.47 5.95
C ASN A 90 7.26 1.99 6.31
N ASN A 91 6.34 1.16 5.81
CA ASN A 91 6.36 -0.26 6.07
C ASN A 91 7.61 -0.86 5.40
N GLU A 92 8.44 -1.53 6.18
CA GLU A 92 9.63 -2.21 5.69
C GLU A 92 9.32 -3.22 4.58
N LEU A 93 8.07 -3.67 4.35
CA LEU A 93 7.68 -4.47 3.17
C LEU A 93 7.83 -3.71 1.85
N TYR A 94 7.84 -2.38 1.87
CA TYR A 94 8.29 -1.58 0.73
C TYR A 94 9.77 -1.85 0.40
N ASP A 95 10.57 -2.32 1.37
CA ASP A 95 11.98 -2.74 1.25
C ASP A 95 12.24 -4.25 1.41
N LYS A 96 11.28 -5.04 1.93
CA LYS A 96 11.40 -6.47 2.27
C LYS A 96 10.41 -7.38 1.56
N THR A 97 9.66 -6.92 0.55
CA THR A 97 9.09 -7.85 -0.47
C THR A 97 10.21 -8.45 -1.37
N PHE A 98 11.39 -8.69 -0.77
CA PHE A 98 12.69 -8.94 -1.36
C PHE A 98 13.40 -10.17 -0.74
N VAL A 99 12.80 -10.87 0.23
CA VAL A 99 13.35 -12.15 0.73
C VAL A 99 12.18 -13.08 1.03
N ASN A 100 11.77 -13.87 0.04
CA ASN A 100 11.11 -15.19 0.19
C ASN A 100 10.82 -15.77 -1.22
N ALA A 101 11.79 -15.62 -2.12
CA ALA A 101 11.96 -16.51 -3.25
C ALA A 101 13.21 -17.34 -2.96
N GLU A 102 13.14 -18.18 -1.92
CA GLU A 102 14.00 -19.34 -1.66
C GLU A 102 13.70 -19.85 -0.23
N ASP A 103 12.74 -20.76 -0.14
CA ASP A 103 12.79 -21.88 0.80
C ASP A 103 11.90 -22.98 0.19
N ILE A 104 12.50 -23.74 -0.72
CA ILE A 104 12.06 -25.08 -1.16
C ILE A 104 12.98 -26.07 -0.46
#